data_AF-A0A1M4YLZ9-F1
#
_entry.id   AF-A0A1M4YLZ9-F1
#
_cell.length_a   1.000
_cell.length_b   1.000
_cell.length_c   1.000
_cell.angle_alpha   90.00
_cell.angle_beta   90.00
_cell.angle_gamma   90.00
#
_symmetry.space_group_name_H-M   'P 1'
#
loop_
_entity.id
_entity.type
_entity.pdbx_description
1 polymer ?
#
loop_
_entity_poly.entity_id
_entity_poly.type
_entity_poly.pdbx_seq_one_letter_code
_entity_poly.pdbx_strand_id
1 'polypeptide(L)'
;MVQQSFFRPEKIKILETNEVFTDPLNSKNLSVLVREKDTIPLYKQYYKTNEIKKYKAFPVIIKNISTKILKIPTDAKSVDLWILNNTQFRYVRNSNYILRGSGLQKISYFELKPNEILVYSCPYFKKGKHTKAKIEFGTAESKEFEISVDENIIRKMLHEGFIE
;
A
#
# COMPACT_ATOMS: atom_id res chain seq x y z
N MET A 1 37.01 7.40 6.40
CA MET A 1 36.08 7.04 7.49
C MET A 1 34.89 6.33 6.89
N VAL A 2 34.62 5.08 7.31
CA VAL A 2 33.42 4.36 6.89
C VAL A 2 32.26 4.86 7.74
N GLN A 3 31.28 5.52 7.13
CA GLN A 3 30.09 6.03 7.83
C GLN A 3 29.28 4.83 8.33
N GLN A 4 29.31 4.56 9.65
CA GLN A 4 28.46 3.54 10.25
C GLN A 4 27.01 3.99 10.15
N SER A 5 26.22 3.25 9.37
CA SER A 5 24.77 3.38 9.35
C SER A 5 24.20 2.86 10.66
N PHE A 6 23.41 3.67 11.35
CA PHE A 6 22.61 3.24 12.51
C PHE A 6 21.46 2.31 12.12
N PHE A 7 21.15 2.18 10.82
CA PHE A 7 20.13 1.29 10.30
C PHE A 7 20.71 -0.07 9.96
N ARG A 8 20.01 -1.15 10.34
CA ARG A 8 20.30 -2.50 9.87
C ARG A 8 19.98 -2.59 8.37
N PRO A 9 20.97 -2.84 7.50
CA PRO A 9 20.71 -3.02 6.08
C PRO A 9 20.17 -4.43 5.86
N GLU A 10 18.85 -4.59 5.92
CA GLU A 10 18.19 -5.82 5.48
C GLU A 10 17.78 -5.67 4.03
N LYS A 11 18.43 -6.44 3.14
CA LYS A 11 18.02 -6.54 1.74
C LYS A 11 16.90 -7.57 1.65
N ILE A 12 15.74 -7.14 1.17
CA ILE A 12 14.66 -8.06 0.80
C ILE A 12 15.16 -8.92 -0.38
N LYS A 13 15.17 -10.25 -0.21
CA LYS A 13 15.52 -11.18 -1.28
C LYS A 13 14.35 -11.27 -2.26
N ILE A 14 14.56 -10.79 -3.49
CA ILE A 14 13.60 -10.92 -4.58
C ILE A 14 13.82 -12.27 -5.29
N LEU A 15 12.74 -12.99 -5.50
CA LEU A 15 12.66 -14.29 -6.18
C LEU A 15 11.80 -14.15 -7.42
N GLU A 16 11.93 -15.08 -8.37
CA GLU A 16 11.13 -15.13 -9.60
C GLU A 16 10.42 -16.48 -9.71
N THR A 17 9.21 -16.50 -10.28
CA THR A 17 8.52 -17.74 -10.65
C THR A 17 7.72 -17.56 -11.94
N ASN A 18 7.48 -18.66 -12.65
CA ASN A 18 6.53 -18.72 -13.76
C ASN A 18 5.14 -19.20 -13.33
N GLU A 19 5.00 -19.66 -12.08
CA GLU A 19 3.73 -20.12 -11.54
C GLU A 19 2.86 -18.94 -11.12
N VAL A 20 1.59 -18.99 -11.52
CA VAL A 20 0.56 -18.10 -10.96
C VAL A 20 0.41 -18.43 -9.48
N PHE A 21 0.33 -17.41 -8.63
CA PHE A 21 0.09 -17.63 -7.19
C PHE A 21 -1.29 -18.26 -6.98
N THR A 22 -1.27 -19.51 -6.53
CA THR A 22 -2.47 -20.32 -6.29
C THR A 22 -3.12 -20.03 -4.94
N ASP A 23 -2.34 -19.56 -3.96
CA ASP A 23 -2.81 -19.15 -2.64
C ASP A 23 -3.10 -17.63 -2.64
N PRO A 24 -4.37 -17.19 -2.68
CA PRO A 24 -4.70 -15.78 -2.68
C PRO A 24 -4.36 -15.12 -1.34
N LEU A 25 -3.83 -13.90 -1.37
CA LEU A 25 -3.62 -13.07 -0.18
C LEU A 25 -5.00 -12.57 0.30
N ASN A 26 -5.43 -12.99 1.49
CA ASN A 26 -6.80 -12.74 2.00
C ASN A 26 -6.85 -12.71 3.54
N SER A 27 -8.00 -12.34 4.11
CA SER A 27 -8.15 -12.18 5.58
C SER A 27 -7.98 -13.47 6.40
N LYS A 28 -7.88 -14.66 5.78
CA LYS A 28 -7.54 -15.91 6.49
C LYS A 28 -6.05 -16.07 6.71
N ASN A 29 -5.21 -15.47 5.86
CA ASN A 29 -3.74 -15.60 5.94
C ASN A 29 -3.02 -14.29 6.27
N LEU A 30 -3.68 -13.14 6.08
CA LEU A 30 -3.18 -11.83 6.41
C LEU A 30 -4.08 -11.10 7.40
N SER A 31 -3.46 -10.30 8.26
CA SER A 31 -4.13 -9.26 9.03
C SER A 31 -3.67 -7.89 8.53
N VAL A 32 -4.63 -7.00 8.27
CA VAL A 32 -4.38 -5.61 7.86
C VAL A 32 -4.74 -4.70 9.03
N LEU A 33 -3.72 -4.07 9.62
CA LEU A 33 -3.86 -3.16 10.75
C LEU A 33 -3.52 -1.74 10.33
N VAL A 34 -4.47 -0.84 10.52
CA VAL A 34 -4.31 0.59 10.25
C VAL A 34 -4.00 1.31 11.56
N ARG A 35 -3.04 2.24 11.52
CA ARG A 35 -2.65 3.10 12.64
C ARG A 35 -2.84 4.57 12.24
N GLU A 36 -4.07 4.95 11.96
CA GLU A 36 -4.44 6.25 11.37
C GLU A 36 -4.08 7.47 12.26
N LYS A 37 -3.87 7.25 13.55
CA LYS A 37 -3.44 8.27 14.52
C LYS A 37 -1.92 8.42 14.61
N ASP A 38 -1.17 7.45 14.11
CA ASP A 38 0.29 7.47 14.09
C ASP A 38 0.79 8.12 12.80
N THR A 39 2.00 8.68 12.80
CA THR A 39 2.58 9.30 11.61
C THR A 39 3.91 8.64 11.24
N ILE A 40 4.04 8.29 9.96
CA ILE A 40 5.26 7.81 9.31
C ILE A 40 5.54 8.70 8.09
N PRO A 41 6.82 9.00 7.76
CA PRO A 41 7.11 9.76 6.55
C PRO A 41 6.91 8.93 5.28
N LEU A 42 6.29 9.51 4.26
CA LEU A 42 6.29 8.98 2.90
C LEU A 42 7.22 9.85 2.03
N TYR A 43 8.23 9.24 1.44
CA TYR A 43 9.13 9.91 0.49
C TYR A 43 8.76 9.50 -0.94
N LYS A 44 8.66 10.49 -1.83
CA LYS A 44 8.39 10.26 -3.26
C LYS A 44 9.40 11.06 -4.09
N GLN A 45 10.12 10.36 -4.96
CA GLN A 45 10.98 10.99 -5.94
C GLN A 45 10.16 11.34 -7.18
N TYR A 46 10.26 12.59 -7.63
CA TYR A 46 9.67 13.05 -8.87
C TYR A 46 10.63 12.76 -10.03
N TYR A 47 10.27 11.81 -10.90
CA TYR A 47 11.14 11.37 -12.00
C TYR A 47 11.63 12.49 -12.92
N LYS A 48 10.82 13.54 -13.15
CA LYS A 48 11.18 14.66 -14.03
C LYS A 48 12.25 15.57 -13.44
N THR A 49 12.25 15.78 -12.12
CA THR A 49 13.11 16.75 -11.44
C THR A 49 14.15 16.12 -10.52
N ASN A 50 14.06 14.81 -10.28
CA ASN A 50 14.76 14.07 -9.22
C ASN A 50 14.54 14.63 -7.81
N GLU A 51 13.56 15.52 -7.63
CA GLU A 51 13.23 16.09 -6.32
C GLU A 51 12.57 15.02 -5.43
N ILE A 52 13.04 14.91 -4.19
CA ILE A 52 12.44 14.04 -3.18
C ILE A 52 11.48 14.90 -2.34
N LYS A 53 10.18 14.62 -2.46
CA LYS A 53 9.16 15.24 -1.59
C LYS A 53 8.80 14.32 -0.44
N LYS A 54 8.57 14.93 0.72
CA LYS A 54 8.14 14.26 1.96
C LYS A 54 6.68 14.58 2.24
N TYR A 55 5.89 13.57 2.54
CA TYR A 55 4.49 13.67 2.89
C TYR A 55 4.24 13.06 4.28
N LYS A 56 3.22 13.56 4.97
CA LYS A 56 2.68 12.90 6.16
C LYS A 56 1.84 11.70 5.72
N ALA A 57 2.10 10.55 6.31
CA ALA A 57 1.36 9.32 6.09
C ALA A 57 1.08 8.64 7.43
N PHE A 58 0.14 7.72 7.43
CA PHE A 58 -0.06 6.79 8.54
C PHE A 58 0.46 5.40 8.18
N PRO A 59 0.97 4.62 9.15
CA PRO A 59 1.40 3.27 8.89
C PRO A 59 0.22 2.32 8.69
N VAL A 60 0.34 1.46 7.69
CA VAL A 60 -0.51 0.28 7.48
C VAL A 60 0.38 -0.96 7.61
N ILE A 61 0.01 -1.85 8.52
CA ILE A 61 0.76 -3.04 8.87
C ILE A 61 0.06 -4.25 8.27
N ILE A 62 0.76 -4.95 7.39
CA ILE A 62 0.33 -6.23 6.82
C ILE A 62 1.06 -7.34 7.56
N LYS A 63 0.36 -8.16 8.33
CA LYS A 63 0.95 -9.26 9.10
C LYS A 63 0.58 -10.60 8.49
N ASN A 64 1.56 -11.47 8.29
CA ASN A 64 1.28 -12.88 8.01
C ASN A 64 0.82 -13.58 9.30
N ILE A 65 -0.46 -13.95 9.34
CA ILE A 65 -1.09 -14.66 10.47
C ILE A 65 -1.25 -16.17 10.20
N SER A 66 -0.83 -16.63 9.02
CA SER A 66 -0.84 -18.04 8.66
C SER A 66 0.41 -18.76 9.19
N THR A 67 0.40 -20.09 9.11
CA THR A 67 1.56 -20.94 9.39
C THR A 67 2.48 -21.14 8.18
N LYS A 68 2.10 -20.61 7.00
CA LYS A 68 2.84 -20.76 5.75
C LYS A 68 3.64 -19.50 5.40
N ILE A 69 4.68 -19.66 4.60
CA ILE A 69 5.37 -18.55 3.96
C ILE A 69 4.46 -18.02 2.83
N LEU A 70 4.19 -16.73 2.82
CA LEU A 70 3.39 -16.08 1.78
C LEU A 70 4.32 -15.46 0.73
N LYS A 71 3.95 -15.61 -0.55
CA LYS A 71 4.63 -14.95 -1.67
C LYS A 71 3.95 -13.61 -1.92
N ILE A 72 4.68 -12.52 -1.68
CA ILE A 72 4.18 -11.16 -1.89
C ILE A 72 4.75 -10.64 -3.21
N PRO A 73 3.94 -10.44 -4.25
CA PRO A 73 4.45 -9.93 -5.52
C PRO A 73 5.07 -8.53 -5.34
N THR A 74 6.14 -8.25 -6.09
CA THR A 74 6.86 -6.98 -5.97
C THR A 74 6.11 -5.79 -6.56
N ASP A 75 5.07 -6.04 -7.35
CA ASP A 75 4.17 -5.03 -7.89
C ASP A 75 3.13 -4.54 -6.86
N ALA A 76 2.98 -5.24 -5.72
CA ALA A 76 2.22 -4.82 -4.55
C ALA A 76 2.96 -3.68 -3.80
N LYS A 77 3.24 -2.59 -4.52
CA LYS A 77 4.01 -1.43 -4.07
C LYS A 77 3.23 -0.52 -3.13
N SER A 78 1.93 -0.72 -3.01
CA SER A 78 1.03 0.03 -2.15
C SER A 78 -0.10 -0.84 -1.63
N VAL A 79 -0.80 -0.32 -0.63
CA VAL A 79 -2.10 -0.82 -0.18
C VAL A 79 -3.22 -0.07 -0.89
N ASP A 80 -4.38 -0.72 -0.99
CA ASP A 80 -5.53 -0.14 -1.65
C ASP A 80 -6.42 0.57 -0.63
N LEU A 81 -6.55 1.89 -0.77
CA LEU A 81 -7.38 2.70 0.11
C LEU A 81 -8.76 2.89 -0.50
N TRP A 82 -9.78 2.52 0.28
CA TRP A 82 -11.17 2.63 -0.09
C TRP A 82 -11.86 3.62 0.83
N ILE A 83 -12.56 4.60 0.27
CA ILE A 83 -13.26 5.64 1.01
C ILE A 83 -14.76 5.51 0.76
N LEU A 84 -15.57 5.56 1.82
CA LEU A 84 -17.02 5.56 1.73
C LEU A 84 -17.48 6.88 1.09
N ASN A 85 -18.14 6.76 -0.06
CA ASN A 85 -18.79 7.85 -0.76
C ASN A 85 -20.28 7.51 -0.91
N ASN A 86 -21.13 8.29 -0.25
CA ASN A 86 -22.55 8.01 -0.06
C ASN A 86 -22.78 6.63 0.59
N THR A 87 -23.11 5.62 -0.22
CA THR A 87 -23.45 4.26 0.25
C THR A 87 -22.43 3.21 -0.18
N GLN A 88 -21.38 3.59 -0.91
CA GLN A 88 -20.44 2.64 -1.50
C GLN A 88 -18.99 3.06 -1.23
N PHE A 89 -18.14 2.07 -0.93
CA PHE A 89 -16.71 2.28 -0.90
C PHE A 89 -16.17 2.47 -2.32
N ARG A 90 -15.31 3.48 -2.48
CA ARG A 90 -14.66 3.81 -3.74
C ARG A 90 -13.16 3.76 -3.54
N TYR A 91 -12.48 3.14 -4.49
CA TYR A 91 -11.02 3.09 -4.50
C TYR A 91 -10.43 4.48 -4.75
N VAL A 92 -9.42 4.84 -3.96
CA VAL A 92 -8.76 6.16 -3.98
C VAL A 92 -7.26 5.93 -3.94
N ARG A 93 -6.54 6.43 -4.94
CA ARG A 93 -5.08 6.34 -5.04
C ARG A 93 -4.43 7.70 -5.26
N ASN A 94 -3.41 8.02 -4.48
CA ASN A 94 -2.62 9.24 -4.66
C ASN A 94 -1.37 9.00 -5.52
N SER A 95 -1.51 8.23 -6.59
CA SER A 95 -0.39 7.85 -7.45
C SER A 95 -0.81 7.46 -8.86
N ASN A 96 -0.07 7.97 -9.84
CA ASN A 96 -0.16 7.58 -11.24
C ASN A 96 0.62 6.29 -11.55
N TYR A 97 0.60 5.30 -10.64
CA TYR A 97 1.15 3.99 -10.97
C TYR A 97 0.25 3.35 -12.03
N ILE A 98 0.59 3.59 -13.30
CA ILE A 98 0.04 2.85 -14.42
C ILE A 98 0.66 1.45 -14.32
N LEU A 99 -0.15 0.48 -13.89
CA LEU A 99 0.13 -0.93 -14.17
C LEU A 99 -0.04 -1.11 -15.69
N ARG A 100 1.03 -0.89 -16.46
CA ARG A 100 1.09 -1.40 -17.82
C ARG A 100 1.33 -2.90 -17.71
N GLY A 101 0.26 -3.68 -17.85
CA GLY A 101 0.38 -5.11 -18.06
C GLY A 101 1.09 -5.37 -19.38
N SER A 102 2.36 -5.76 -19.32
CA SER A 102 3.03 -6.44 -20.43
C SER A 102 2.97 -7.94 -20.15
N GLY A 103 2.33 -8.68 -21.05
CA GLY A 103 1.92 -10.06 -20.88
C GLY A 103 3.04 -11.07 -20.56
N LEU A 104 2.60 -12.26 -20.13
CA LEU A 104 3.39 -13.49 -19.95
C LEU A 104 4.79 -13.26 -19.34
N GLN A 105 4.83 -12.72 -18.12
CA GLN A 105 6.08 -12.37 -17.44
C GLN A 105 6.28 -13.19 -16.16
N LYS A 106 7.53 -13.63 -15.95
CA LYS A 106 8.03 -14.09 -14.66
C LYS A 106 7.54 -13.16 -13.55
N ILE A 107 6.85 -13.72 -12.57
CA ILE A 107 6.35 -12.96 -11.42
C ILE A 107 7.49 -12.85 -10.43
N SER A 108 7.91 -11.62 -10.14
CA SER A 108 8.87 -11.38 -9.06
C SER A 108 8.13 -11.18 -7.74
N TYR A 109 8.67 -11.76 -6.66
CA TYR A 109 8.09 -11.70 -5.33
C TYR A 109 9.15 -11.70 -4.24
N PHE A 110 8.73 -11.42 -3.02
CA PHE A 110 9.50 -11.72 -1.81
C PHE A 110 8.65 -12.55 -0.86
N GLU A 111 9.32 -13.22 0.07
CA GLU A 111 8.69 -14.09 1.05
C GLU A 111 8.35 -13.31 2.32
N LEU A 112 7.13 -13.47 2.81
CA LEU A 112 6.69 -13.00 4.12
C LEU A 112 6.44 -14.21 5.01
N LYS A 113 7.33 -14.47 5.96
CA LYS A 113 7.26 -15.65 6.84
C LYS A 113 6.16 -15.51 7.89
N PRO A 114 5.72 -16.62 8.52
CA PRO A 114 4.78 -16.56 9.63
C PRO A 114 5.19 -15.52 10.69
N ASN A 115 4.24 -14.68 11.11
CA ASN A 115 4.41 -13.57 12.05
C ASN A 115 5.27 -12.39 11.60
N GLU A 116 5.89 -12.42 10.42
CA GLU A 116 6.53 -11.24 9.86
C GLU A 116 5.49 -10.20 9.44
N ILE A 117 5.94 -8.93 9.41
CA ILE A 117 5.12 -7.79 9.04
C ILE A 117 5.74 -7.01 7.89
N LEU A 118 4.88 -6.41 7.09
CA LEU A 118 5.22 -5.33 6.15
C LEU A 118 4.57 -4.06 6.62
N VAL A 119 5.26 -2.94 6.46
CA VAL A 119 4.75 -1.62 6.81
C VAL A 119 4.69 -0.75 5.57
N TYR A 120 3.49 -0.39 5.15
CA TYR A 120 3.24 0.57 4.09
C TYR A 120 2.95 1.95 4.70
N SER A 121 3.36 3.00 3.99
CA SER A 121 3.01 4.38 4.31
C SER A 121 1.83 4.82 3.45
N CYS A 122 0.66 5.01 4.06
CA CYS A 122 -0.54 5.47 3.37
C CYS A 122 -0.70 7.00 3.58
N PRO A 123 -0.71 7.82 2.51
CA PRO A 123 -0.71 9.27 2.65
C PRO A 123 -1.99 9.79 3.30
N TYR A 124 -1.87 10.80 4.16
CA TYR A 124 -3.03 11.59 4.55
C TYR A 124 -3.50 12.45 3.37
N PHE A 125 -4.82 12.56 3.20
CA PHE A 125 -5.38 13.53 2.27
C PHE A 125 -5.42 14.92 2.87
N LYS A 126 -5.60 15.92 2.00
CA LYS A 126 -5.94 17.28 2.44
C LYS A 126 -7.21 17.21 3.27
N LYS A 127 -7.17 17.86 4.44
CA LYS A 127 -8.27 17.89 5.40
C LYS A 127 -9.55 18.40 4.72
N GLY A 128 -10.65 17.68 4.94
CA GLY A 128 -11.97 17.99 4.44
C GLY A 128 -13.03 17.32 5.31
N LYS A 129 -14.02 16.69 4.68
CA LYS A 129 -15.10 16.01 5.38
C LYS A 129 -14.61 14.71 6.00
N HIS A 130 -15.11 14.40 7.19
CA HIS A 130 -14.89 13.12 7.84
C HIS A 130 -15.78 12.04 7.21
N THR A 131 -15.18 10.91 6.89
CA THR A 131 -15.88 9.75 6.32
C THR A 131 -15.19 8.46 6.76
N LYS A 132 -15.83 7.33 6.48
CA LYS A 132 -15.27 6.01 6.73
C LYS A 132 -14.34 5.61 5.60
N ALA A 133 -13.31 4.86 5.94
CA ALA A 133 -12.39 4.24 5.01
C ALA A 133 -12.03 2.82 5.46
N LYS A 134 -11.51 2.03 4.53
CA LYS A 134 -10.88 0.74 4.79
C LYS A 134 -9.66 0.57 3.89
N ILE A 135 -8.73 -0.27 4.31
CA ILE A 135 -7.59 -0.67 3.50
C ILE A 135 -7.78 -2.11 3.02
N GLU A 136 -7.41 -2.37 1.77
CA GLU A 136 -7.30 -3.69 1.19
C GLU A 136 -5.85 -4.00 0.78
N PHE A 137 -5.46 -5.26 0.91
CA PHE A 137 -4.20 -5.80 0.40
C PHE A 137 -4.42 -7.22 -0.14
N GLY A 138 -4.37 -7.38 -1.46
CA GLY A 138 -5.01 -8.52 -2.10
C GLY A 138 -6.52 -8.47 -1.85
N THR A 139 -7.09 -9.50 -1.24
CA THR A 139 -8.48 -9.50 -0.76
C THR A 139 -8.58 -9.46 0.77
N ALA A 140 -7.48 -9.19 1.46
CA ALA A 140 -7.48 -8.99 2.91
C ALA A 140 -7.92 -7.56 3.24
N GLU A 141 -8.87 -7.41 4.16
CA GLU A 141 -9.43 -6.10 4.52
C GLU A 141 -9.07 -5.70 5.96
N SER A 142 -8.86 -4.41 6.18
CA SER A 142 -8.80 -3.83 7.53
C SER A 142 -10.19 -3.66 8.12
N LYS A 143 -10.26 -3.39 9.43
CA LYS A 143 -11.45 -2.75 10.00
C LYS A 143 -11.67 -1.37 9.36
N GLU A 144 -12.92 -0.93 9.33
CA GLU A 144 -13.24 0.45 8.97
C GLU A 144 -12.62 1.42 9.99
N PHE A 145 -12.16 2.56 9.50
CA PHE A 145 -11.63 3.66 10.31
C PHE A 145 -12.10 4.99 9.74
N GLU A 146 -11.91 6.07 10.48
CA GLU A 146 -12.32 7.41 10.06
C GLU A 146 -11.14 8.16 9.43
N ILE A 147 -11.40 8.85 8.33
CA ILE A 147 -10.42 9.71 7.65
C ILE A 147 -11.07 11.04 7.25
N SER A 148 -10.26 12.10 7.23
CA SER A 148 -10.66 13.40 6.68
C SER A 148 -10.13 13.55 5.26
N VAL A 149 -11.00 13.84 4.31
CA VAL A 149 -10.67 13.97 2.89
C VAL A 149 -11.45 15.12 2.25
N ASP A 150 -10.75 15.95 1.47
CA ASP A 150 -11.37 16.95 0.59
C ASP A 150 -12.22 16.26 -0.48
N GLU A 151 -13.53 16.52 -0.52
CA GLU A 151 -14.46 15.86 -1.45
C GLU A 151 -14.06 16.05 -2.91
N ASN A 152 -13.35 17.14 -3.25
CA ASN A 152 -12.88 17.37 -4.61
C ASN A 152 -11.83 16.33 -5.04
N ILE A 153 -11.07 15.76 -4.10
CA ILE A 153 -10.12 14.69 -4.38
C ILE A 153 -10.88 13.44 -4.85
N ILE A 154 -11.97 13.09 -4.14
CA ILE A 154 -12.81 11.95 -4.51
C ILE A 154 -13.45 12.18 -5.89
N ARG A 155 -14.00 13.39 -6.13
CA ARG A 155 -14.61 13.74 -7.43
C ARG A 155 -13.61 13.68 -8.58
N LYS A 156 -12.41 14.23 -8.38
CA LYS A 156 -11.35 14.20 -9.41
C LYS A 156 -10.89 12.78 -9.71
N MET A 157 -10.70 11.92 -8.70
CA MET A 157 -10.34 10.52 -8.96
C MET A 157 -11.44 9.74 -9.69
N LEU A 158 -12.71 10.08 -9.48
CA LEU A 158 -13.83 9.47 -10.19
C LEU A 158 -13.97 9.95 -11.65
N HIS A 159 -13.60 11.21 -11.94
CA HIS A 159 -13.72 11.79 -13.28
C HIS A 159 -12.48 11.65 -14.15
N GLU A 160 -11.28 11.78 -13.56
CA GLU A 160 -10.02 11.91 -14.29
C GLU A 160 -9.17 10.62 -14.20
N GLY A 161 -9.60 9.63 -13.41
CA GLY A 161 -8.94 8.35 -13.20
C GLY A 161 -7.61 8.42 -12.44
N PHE A 162 -7.04 9.63 -12.25
CA PHE A 162 -5.70 9.90 -11.73
C PHE A 162 -5.58 11.36 -11.28
N ILE A 163 -4.81 11.65 -10.22
CA ILE A 163 -4.40 13.02 -9.85
C ILE A 163 -2.90 13.13 -10.11
N GLU A 164 -2.50 14.08 -10.97
CA GLU A 164 -1.09 14.43 -11.24
C GLU A 164 -0.40 15.13 -10.05
#